data_AF-A0A1G8XAY4-F1
#
_entry.id   AF-A0A1G8XAY4-F1
#
_cell.length_a   1.000
_cell.length_b   1.000
_cell.length_c   1.000
_cell.angle_alpha   90.00
_cell.angle_beta   90.00
_cell.angle_gamma   90.00
#
_symmetry.space_group_name_H-M   'P 1'
#
loop_
_entity.id
_entity.type
_entity.pdbx_description
1 polymer ?
#
loop_
_entity_poly.entity_id
_entity_poly.type
_entity_poly.pdbx_seq_one_letter_code
_entity_poly.pdbx_strand_id
1 'polypeptide(L)'
;MAMRCSFALDPDLMEQIDQYARDHSFDRNEAILELIEIGLACRKENGAAKVRQRRSYEELNRLLREVEDVKAILTDLRNEVKLVHHTIEADWTKEAKGVPFQTKRPWEFWRK
;
A
#
# COMPACT_ATOMS: atom_id res chain seq x y z
N MET A 1 -1.18 -0.92 -24.57
CA MET A 1 -0.58 -0.07 -25.63
C MET A 1 -0.34 1.30 -25.04
N ALA A 2 0.90 1.82 -25.09
CA ALA A 2 1.21 3.18 -24.65
C ALA A 2 0.97 4.13 -25.83
N MET A 3 0.13 5.14 -25.63
CA MET A 3 -0.15 6.18 -26.63
C MET A 3 0.61 7.44 -26.21
N ARG A 4 1.45 7.98 -27.10
CA ARG A 4 2.18 9.23 -26.86
C ARG A 4 1.44 10.37 -27.54
N CYS A 5 1.02 11.36 -26.76
CA CYS A 5 0.45 12.60 -27.27
C CYS A 5 1.50 13.71 -27.19
N SER A 6 1.49 14.62 -28.16
CA SER A 6 2.33 15.81 -28.17
C SER A 6 1.50 16.95 -28.73
N PHE A 7 1.53 18.09 -28.06
CA PHE A 7 0.74 19.27 -28.41
C PHE A 7 1.59 20.51 -28.16
N ALA A 8 1.36 21.56 -28.96
CA ALA A 8 1.88 22.89 -28.71
C ALA A 8 0.85 23.64 -27.86
N LEU A 9 1.30 24.31 -26.80
CA LEU A 9 0.46 25.15 -25.95
C LEU A 9 0.96 26.58 -26.01
N ASP A 10 0.03 27.51 -25.89
CA ASP A 10 0.36 28.90 -25.63
C ASP A 10 1.07 29.03 -24.27
N PRO A 11 2.04 29.96 -24.13
CA PRO A 11 2.80 30.14 -22.89
C PRO A 11 1.91 30.38 -21.66
N ASP A 12 0.86 31.20 -21.82
CA ASP A 12 -0.07 31.53 -20.74
C ASP A 12 -0.84 30.31 -20.24
N LEU A 13 -1.20 29.39 -21.15
CA LEU A 13 -1.87 28.14 -20.79
C LEU A 13 -0.90 27.19 -20.07
N MET A 14 0.37 27.17 -20.48
CA MET A 14 1.41 26.41 -19.80
C MET A 14 1.62 26.89 -18.37
N GLU A 15 1.62 28.21 -18.15
CA GLU A 15 1.75 28.80 -16.82
C GLU A 15 0.56 28.45 -15.91
N GLN A 16 -0.67 28.45 -16.44
CA GLN A 16 -1.85 28.01 -15.70
C GLN A 16 -1.78 26.53 -15.30
N ILE A 17 -1.29 25.67 -16.19
CA ILE A 17 -1.06 24.24 -15.90
C ILE A 17 0.01 24.08 -14.82
N ASP A 18 1.10 24.84 -14.90
CA ASP A 18 2.16 24.81 -13.90
C ASP A 18 1.70 25.31 -12.53
N GLN A 19 0.83 26.32 -12.50
CA GLN A 19 0.20 26.77 -11.28
C GLN A 19 -0.68 25.66 -10.68
N TYR A 20 -1.56 25.07 -11.48
CA TYR A 20 -2.41 23.97 -11.05
C TYR A 20 -1.59 22.77 -10.53
N ALA A 21 -0.50 22.43 -11.22
CA ALA A 21 0.42 21.37 -10.82
C ALA A 21 1.06 21.64 -9.45
N ARG A 22 1.52 22.89 -9.22
CA ARG A 22 2.07 23.32 -7.92
C ARG A 22 1.03 23.24 -6.81
N ASP A 23 -0.18 23.72 -7.05
CA ASP A 23 -1.26 23.77 -6.05
C ASP A 23 -1.69 22.35 -5.61
N HIS A 24 -1.57 21.36 -6.49
CA HIS A 24 -1.97 19.97 -6.23
C HIS A 24 -0.78 19.02 -6.04
N SER A 25 0.45 19.53 -6.01
CA SER A 25 1.70 18.75 -5.89
C SER A 25 1.84 17.63 -6.94
N PHE A 26 1.43 17.91 -8.19
CA PHE A 26 1.57 17.00 -9.32
C PHE A 26 2.76 17.35 -10.21
N ASP A 27 3.27 16.36 -10.94
CA ASP A 27 4.12 16.63 -12.11
C ASP A 27 3.29 17.25 -13.25
N ARG A 28 3.92 18.09 -14.07
CA ARG A 28 3.24 18.79 -15.19
C ARG A 28 2.45 17.84 -16.10
N ASN A 29 3.03 16.71 -16.48
CA ASN A 29 2.36 15.73 -17.34
C ASN A 29 1.14 15.10 -16.66
N GLU A 30 1.23 14.88 -15.35
CA GLU A 30 0.16 14.33 -14.53
C GLU A 30 -0.99 15.35 -14.36
N ALA A 31 -0.65 16.62 -14.14
CA ALA A 31 -1.61 17.73 -14.13
C ALA A 31 -2.36 17.86 -15.46
N ILE A 32 -1.67 17.75 -16.59
CA ILE A 32 -2.30 17.82 -17.92
C ILE A 32 -3.31 16.68 -18.11
N LEU A 33 -2.94 15.46 -17.74
CA LEU A 33 -3.84 14.32 -17.83
C LEU A 33 -5.07 14.52 -16.94
N GLU A 34 -4.89 14.99 -15.71
CA GLU A 34 -5.99 15.26 -14.79
C GLU A 34 -6.97 16.29 -15.35
N LEU A 35 -6.46 17.41 -15.88
CA LEU A 35 -7.28 18.48 -16.47
C LEU A 35 -8.06 17.99 -17.71
N ILE A 36 -7.44 17.20 -18.58
CA ILE A 36 -8.12 16.58 -19.73
C ILE A 36 -9.25 15.66 -19.25
N GLU A 37 -9.00 14.88 -18.20
CA GLU A 37 -9.95 13.92 -17.66
C GLU A 37 -11.14 14.59 -17.00
N ILE A 38 -10.90 15.64 -16.20
CA ILE A 38 -11.94 16.49 -15.63
C ILE A 38 -12.76 17.13 -16.75
N GLY A 39 -12.12 17.69 -17.77
CA GLY A 39 -12.80 18.27 -18.94
C GLY A 39 -13.70 17.26 -19.67
N LEU A 40 -13.23 16.03 -19.85
CA LEU A 40 -14.00 14.95 -20.45
C LEU A 40 -15.16 14.48 -19.57
N ALA A 41 -14.98 14.45 -18.24
CA ALA A 41 -16.03 14.08 -17.29
C ALA A 41 -17.14 15.14 -17.24
N CYS A 42 -16.77 16.42 -17.14
CA CYS A 42 -17.70 17.55 -17.16
C CYS A 42 -18.57 17.56 -18.43
N ARG A 43 -17.99 17.24 -19.58
CA ARG A 43 -18.70 17.18 -20.87
C ARG A 43 -19.67 16.00 -20.97
N LYS A 44 -19.42 14.89 -20.26
CA LYS A 44 -20.26 13.68 -20.30
C LYS A 44 -21.46 13.72 -19.34
N GLU A 45 -21.36 14.44 -18.23
CA GLU A 45 -22.35 14.38 -17.15
C GLU A 45 -23.21 15.66 -16.96
N ASN A 46 -23.23 16.61 -17.90
CA ASN A 46 -23.96 17.90 -17.72
C ASN A 46 -23.61 18.58 -16.37
N GLY A 47 -22.32 18.69 -16.05
CA GLY A 47 -21.83 19.58 -14.98
C GLY A 47 -21.55 18.98 -13.60
N ALA A 48 -21.68 17.67 -13.39
CA ALA A 48 -21.17 17.03 -12.17
C ALA A 48 -19.86 16.30 -12.49
N ALA A 49 -18.72 16.84 -12.08
CA ALA A 49 -17.44 16.17 -12.22
C ALA A 49 -17.32 15.03 -11.20
N LYS A 50 -17.51 13.77 -11.61
CA LYS A 50 -16.99 12.65 -10.82
C LYS A 50 -15.49 12.51 -11.04
N VAL A 51 -14.73 12.90 -10.03
CA VAL A 51 -13.28 12.64 -9.88
C VAL A 51 -13.01 11.13 -10.06
N ARG A 52 -11.97 10.81 -10.82
CA ARG A 52 -11.88 9.60 -11.65
C ARG A 52 -11.36 8.36 -10.92
N GLN A 53 -11.94 7.22 -11.30
CA GLN A 53 -11.66 5.84 -10.87
C GLN A 53 -10.45 5.16 -11.57
N ARG A 54 -9.52 5.89 -12.22
CA ARG A 54 -8.44 5.27 -13.03
C ARG A 54 -7.04 5.28 -12.41
N ARG A 55 -6.68 6.24 -11.55
CA ARG A 55 -5.43 6.17 -10.74
C ARG A 55 -5.48 5.09 -9.65
N SER A 56 -6.69 4.71 -9.24
CA SER A 56 -6.85 3.67 -8.23
C SER A 56 -6.23 2.34 -8.65
N TYR A 57 -6.08 2.01 -9.93
CA TYR A 57 -5.59 0.68 -10.32
C TYR A 57 -4.08 0.50 -10.17
N GLU A 58 -3.27 1.50 -10.54
CA GLU A 58 -1.81 1.41 -10.36
C GLU A 58 -1.42 1.54 -8.89
N GLU A 59 -2.07 2.46 -8.17
CA GLU A 59 -1.92 2.60 -6.73
C GLU A 59 -2.42 1.35 -5.99
N LEU A 60 -3.56 0.77 -6.38
CA LEU A 60 -4.05 -0.49 -5.82
C LEU A 60 -3.10 -1.65 -6.13
N ASN A 61 -2.57 -1.75 -7.34
CA ASN A 61 -1.59 -2.78 -7.68
C ASN A 61 -0.31 -2.64 -6.87
N ARG A 62 0.14 -1.41 -6.59
CA ARG A 62 1.27 -1.14 -5.71
C ARG A 62 0.95 -1.53 -4.26
N LEU A 63 -0.21 -1.11 -3.74
CA LEU A 63 -0.66 -1.46 -2.40
C LEU A 63 -0.82 -2.98 -2.23
N LEU A 64 -1.36 -3.69 -3.23
CA LEU A 64 -1.49 -5.15 -3.21
C LEU A 64 -0.12 -5.84 -3.14
N ARG A 65 0.89 -5.33 -3.85
CA ARG A 65 2.26 -5.84 -3.73
C ARG A 65 2.84 -5.60 -2.34
N GLU A 66 2.73 -4.37 -1.83
CA GLU A 66 3.22 -4.02 -0.50
C GLU A 66 2.53 -4.86 0.59
N VAL A 67 1.24 -5.16 0.44
CA VAL A 67 0.49 -6.05 1.35
C VAL A 67 1.00 -7.49 1.28
N GLU A 68 1.29 -8.02 0.10
CA GLU A 68 1.83 -9.39 0.00
C GLU A 68 3.26 -9.50 0.52
N ASP A 69 4.08 -8.46 0.39
CA ASP A 69 5.39 -8.41 1.03
C ASP A 69 5.26 -8.43 2.57
N VAL A 70 4.33 -7.64 3.13
CA VAL A 70 4.04 -7.66 4.58
C VAL A 70 3.54 -9.03 5.05
N LYS A 71 2.69 -9.69 4.26
CA LYS A 71 2.19 -11.04 4.56
C LYS A 71 3.31 -12.08 4.53
N ALA A 72 4.28 -11.94 3.63
CA ALA A 72 5.46 -12.80 3.60
C ALA A 72 6.27 -12.63 4.90
N ILE A 73 6.57 -11.39 5.29
CA ILE A 73 7.30 -11.07 6.53
C ILE A 73 6.56 -11.63 7.76
N LEU A 74 5.24 -11.46 7.84
CA LEU A 74 4.43 -12.02 8.94
C LEU A 74 4.45 -13.54 8.97
N THR A 75 4.51 -14.19 7.81
CA THR A 75 4.59 -15.65 7.72
C THR A 75 5.94 -16.16 8.23
N ASP A 76 7.02 -15.47 7.89
CA ASP A 76 8.36 -15.79 8.36
C ASP A 76 8.48 -15.57 9.87
N LEU A 77 8.00 -14.44 10.38
CA LEU A 77 7.93 -14.16 11.82
C LEU A 77 7.13 -15.24 12.56
N ARG A 78 5.98 -15.68 12.02
CA ARG A 78 5.19 -16.77 12.60
C ARG A 78 5.97 -18.08 12.66
N ASN A 79 6.75 -18.38 11.63
CA ASN A 79 7.57 -19.60 11.58
C ASN A 79 8.72 -19.53 12.59
N GLU A 80 9.37 -18.38 12.73
CA GLU A 80 10.40 -18.15 13.77
C GLU A 80 9.83 -18.27 15.17
N VAL A 81 8.66 -17.67 15.45
CA VAL A 81 7.98 -17.80 16.75
C VAL A 81 7.64 -19.26 17.07
N LYS A 82 7.21 -20.05 16.07
CA LYS A 82 7.00 -21.49 16.24
C LYS A 82 8.28 -22.23 16.57
N LEU A 83 9.39 -21.91 15.91
CA LEU A 83 10.69 -22.50 16.20
C LEU A 83 11.14 -22.15 17.61
N VAL A 84 11.06 -20.89 18.00
CA VAL A 84 11.37 -20.43 19.37
C VAL A 84 10.50 -21.15 20.39
N HIS A 85 9.19 -21.28 20.13
CA HIS A 85 8.28 -22.03 20.99
C HIS A 85 8.71 -23.49 21.16
N HIS A 86 9.03 -24.18 20.06
CA HIS A 86 9.51 -25.57 20.10
C HIS A 86 10.84 -25.71 20.82
N THR A 87 11.79 -24.78 20.62
CA THR A 87 13.08 -24.79 21.32
C THR A 87 12.88 -24.60 22.82
N ILE A 88 12.05 -23.63 23.24
CA ILE A 88 11.74 -23.41 24.65
C ILE A 88 11.05 -24.65 25.25
N GLU A 89 10.09 -25.26 24.55
CA GLU A 89 9.46 -26.51 25.02
C GLU A 89 10.46 -27.65 25.15
N ALA A 90 11.37 -27.81 24.20
CA ALA A 90 12.39 -28.85 24.22
C ALA A 90 13.39 -28.64 25.37
N ASP A 91 13.85 -27.40 25.58
CA ASP A 91 14.78 -27.04 26.64
C ASP A 91 14.11 -27.15 28.02
N TRP A 92 12.87 -26.69 28.17
CA TRP A 92 12.08 -26.91 29.39
C TRP A 92 11.90 -28.39 29.68
N THR A 93 11.59 -29.22 28.69
CA THR A 93 11.40 -30.67 28.89
C THR A 93 12.71 -31.34 29.33
N LYS A 94 13.86 -30.88 28.82
CA LYS A 94 15.19 -31.37 29.22
C LYS A 94 15.59 -30.90 30.61
N GLU A 95 15.34 -29.65 30.96
CA GLU A 95 15.66 -29.07 32.27
C GLU A 95 14.74 -29.60 33.38
N ALA A 96 13.47 -29.86 33.07
CA ALA A 96 12.46 -30.23 34.06
C ALA A 96 12.63 -31.61 34.70
N LYS A 97 13.57 -32.46 34.23
CA LYS A 97 13.97 -33.77 34.80
C LYS A 97 12.90 -34.44 35.71
N GLY A 98 11.69 -34.62 35.20
CA GLY A 98 10.62 -35.36 35.87
C GLY A 98 9.82 -34.66 36.98
N VAL A 99 9.81 -33.33 37.12
CA VAL A 99 8.93 -32.66 38.10
C VAL A 99 7.71 -32.05 37.41
N PRO A 100 6.50 -32.66 37.49
CA PRO A 100 5.40 -32.37 36.56
C PRO A 100 4.55 -31.14 36.85
N PHE A 101 4.83 -30.36 37.90
CA PHE A 101 3.85 -29.38 38.37
C PHE A 101 4.51 -28.27 39.18
N GLN A 102 4.89 -27.16 38.52
CA GLN A 102 4.87 -25.79 39.04
C GLN A 102 5.69 -24.88 38.13
N THR A 103 5.04 -24.34 37.10
CA THR A 103 5.18 -22.94 36.62
C THR A 103 4.31 -22.81 35.38
N LYS A 104 3.36 -21.86 35.40
CA LYS A 104 2.62 -21.48 34.19
C LYS A 104 3.61 -21.19 33.07
N ARG A 105 3.35 -21.72 31.88
CA ARG A 105 4.28 -21.59 30.76
C ARG A 105 4.34 -20.10 30.37
N PRO A 106 5.52 -19.49 30.13
CA PRO A 106 5.62 -18.07 29.79
C PRO A 106 4.75 -17.62 28.60
N TRP A 107 4.44 -18.51 27.65
CA TRP A 107 3.55 -18.23 26.51
C TRP A 107 2.05 -18.34 26.83
N GLU A 108 1.65 -18.91 27.98
CA GLU A 108 0.25 -18.85 28.46
C GLU A 108 -0.17 -17.42 28.79
N PHE A 109 0.78 -16.54 29.09
CA PHE A 109 0.53 -15.11 29.30
C PHE A 109 0.19 -14.34 28.02
N TRP A 110 0.49 -14.92 26.85
CA TRP A 110 0.25 -14.33 25.53
C TRP A 110 -1.08 -14.79 24.90
N ARG A 111 -1.82 -15.70 25.55
CA ARG A 111 -3.15 -16.19 25.10
C ARG A 111 -4.33 -15.34 25.59
N LYS A 112 -4.10 -14.14 26.12
CA LYS A 112 -5.18 -13.21 26.52
C LYS A 112 -5.60 -12.31 25.37
#